data_AF-A0A7S4NGJ8-F1
#
_entry.id   AF-A0A7S4NGJ8-F1
#
_cell.length_a   1.000
_cell.length_b   1.000
_cell.length_c   1.000
_cell.angle_alpha   90.00
_cell.angle_beta   90.00
_cell.angle_gamma   90.00
#
_symmetry.space_group_name_H-M   'P 1'
#
loop_
_entity.id
_entity.type
_entity.pdbx_description
1 polymer ?
#
loop_
_entity_poly.entity_id
_entity_poly.type
_entity_poly.pdbx_seq_one_letter_code
_entity_poly.pdbx_strand_id
1 'polypeptide(L)'
;LSYDGTRTDSLSIDISATELQVALQGLSTIRSVHCERTGGSQDYVWKITFLAEFPSVAGQILKVESDTELTDPTSGKPLLHITLSRPGPMPPSYHRIEIEVPKESINDTSFSHELTNLASGVLYKARISSYNALGYSIPRASVPSEVAPPKQKPSQPIDVLLTDESDQSLRVRFSDPESDGGDTIK
;
A
#
# COMPACT_ATOMS: atom_id res chain seq x y z
N LEU A 1 -1.24 28.01 -0.52
CA LEU A 1 -2.03 26.76 -0.62
C LEU A 1 -2.20 26.21 0.79
N SER A 2 -3.36 25.71 1.19
CA SER A 2 -3.57 25.20 2.56
C SER A 2 -4.17 23.79 2.57
N TYR A 3 -3.73 23.00 3.53
CA TYR A 3 -4.15 21.61 3.75
C TYR A 3 -4.21 21.34 5.26
N ASP A 4 -5.32 20.79 5.74
CA ASP A 4 -5.52 20.45 7.16
C ASP A 4 -5.13 21.58 8.14
N GLY A 5 -5.53 22.81 7.82
CA GLY A 5 -5.25 24.00 8.64
C GLY A 5 -3.82 24.55 8.56
N THR A 6 -2.90 23.85 7.88
CA THR A 6 -1.54 24.36 7.61
C THR A 6 -1.47 25.05 6.25
N ARG A 7 -0.57 26.02 6.11
CA ARG A 7 -0.39 26.82 4.90
C ARG A 7 1.04 26.70 4.38
N THR A 8 1.18 26.59 3.06
CA THR A 8 2.47 26.81 2.39
C THR A 8 2.79 28.29 2.38
N ASP A 9 4.04 28.64 2.09
CA ASP A 9 4.38 29.98 1.61
C ASP A 9 3.63 30.32 0.32
N SER A 10 3.70 31.58 -0.09
CA SER A 10 3.17 32.05 -1.38
C SER A 10 3.84 31.30 -2.53
N LEU A 11 3.04 30.68 -3.39
CA LEU A 11 3.52 29.93 -4.55
C LEU A 11 3.19 30.70 -5.83
N SER A 12 4.12 30.70 -6.78
CA SER A 12 3.89 31.30 -8.10
C SER A 12 2.84 30.51 -8.89
N ILE A 13 2.11 31.20 -9.76
CA ILE A 13 1.12 30.59 -10.66
C ILE A 13 1.76 29.62 -11.67
N ASP A 14 3.02 29.82 -12.00
CA ASP A 14 3.78 29.01 -12.97
C ASP A 14 4.81 28.10 -12.28
N ILE A 15 4.64 27.86 -10.97
CA ILE A 15 5.49 26.96 -10.19
C ILE A 15 5.60 25.58 -10.86
N SER A 16 6.81 25.04 -10.90
CA SER A 16 7.02 23.70 -11.48
C SER A 16 6.36 22.62 -10.61
N ALA A 17 6.06 21.46 -11.22
CA ALA A 17 5.49 20.33 -10.49
C ALA A 17 6.39 19.88 -9.32
N THR A 18 7.71 19.90 -9.52
CA THR A 18 8.71 19.57 -8.50
C THR A 18 8.70 20.56 -7.34
N GLU A 19 8.66 21.86 -7.61
CA GLU A 19 8.63 22.88 -6.56
C GLU A 19 7.29 22.86 -5.79
N LEU A 20 6.17 22.62 -6.48
CA LEU A 20 4.87 22.43 -5.84
C LEU A 20 4.89 21.21 -4.91
N GLN A 21 5.51 20.12 -5.36
CA GLN A 21 5.69 18.92 -4.54
C GLN A 21 6.51 19.23 -3.28
N VAL A 22 7.63 19.94 -3.41
CA VAL A 22 8.46 20.34 -2.26
C VAL A 22 7.67 21.22 -1.29
N ALA A 23 6.92 22.21 -1.80
CA ALA A 23 6.10 23.09 -0.96
C ALA A 23 5.03 22.33 -0.17
N LEU A 24 4.36 21.36 -0.82
CA LEU A 24 3.36 20.52 -0.16
C LEU A 24 3.98 19.56 0.86
N GLN A 25 5.12 18.93 0.54
CA GLN A 25 5.83 18.06 1.49
C GLN A 25 6.49 18.83 2.66
N GLY A 26 6.59 20.16 2.55
CA GLY A 26 6.99 21.03 3.66
C GLY A 26 5.90 21.20 4.72
N LEU A 27 4.64 20.87 4.42
CA LEU A 27 3.55 20.91 5.41
C LEU A 27 3.68 19.74 6.38
N SER A 28 3.61 20.00 7.68
CA SER A 28 3.72 18.96 8.72
C SER A 28 2.65 17.87 8.62
N THR A 29 1.54 18.18 7.95
CA THR A 29 0.39 17.30 7.72
C THR A 29 0.52 16.46 6.45
N ILE A 30 1.52 16.71 5.59
CA ILE A 30 1.76 15.98 4.34
C ILE A 30 3.16 15.36 4.39
N ARG A 31 3.25 14.04 4.20
CA ARG A 31 4.51 13.28 4.19
C ARG A 31 5.01 13.00 2.77
N SER A 32 4.12 12.54 1.89
CA SER A 32 4.47 12.12 0.54
C SER A 32 3.35 12.40 -0.45
N VAL A 33 3.62 13.34 -1.35
CA VAL A 33 2.77 13.65 -2.50
C VAL A 33 3.57 13.55 -3.78
N HIS A 34 2.89 13.16 -4.86
CA HIS A 34 3.40 13.26 -6.23
C HIS A 34 2.60 14.31 -6.97
N CYS A 35 3.29 15.29 -7.55
CA CYS A 35 2.65 16.35 -8.31
C CYS A 35 3.02 16.23 -9.79
N GLU A 36 2.02 16.32 -10.66
CA GLU A 36 2.20 16.41 -12.11
C GLU A 36 1.58 17.71 -12.59
N ARG A 37 2.28 18.45 -13.45
CA ARG A 37 1.72 19.62 -14.12
C ARG A 37 1.55 19.31 -15.60
N THR A 38 0.35 19.54 -16.10
CA THR A 38 0.00 19.43 -17.52
C THR A 38 -0.57 20.76 -18.01
N GLY A 39 -0.71 20.91 -19.33
CA GLY A 39 -1.23 22.14 -19.94
C GLY A 39 -0.16 23.02 -20.60
N GLY A 40 -0.58 24.20 -21.11
CA GLY A 40 0.20 25.08 -21.98
C GLY A 40 0.50 26.46 -21.35
N SER A 41 0.93 27.42 -22.17
CA SER A 41 1.16 28.80 -21.71
C SER A 41 -0.18 29.41 -21.23
N GLN A 42 -0.29 29.63 -19.92
CA GLN A 42 -1.44 30.22 -19.21
C GLN A 42 -2.64 29.30 -18.90
N ASP A 43 -2.54 27.99 -19.15
CA ASP A 43 -3.55 27.01 -18.72
C ASP A 43 -2.85 25.82 -18.08
N TYR A 44 -2.63 25.90 -16.76
CA TYR A 44 -1.93 24.88 -15.99
C TYR A 44 -2.92 24.02 -15.20
N VAL A 45 -2.76 22.70 -15.32
CA VAL A 45 -3.50 21.71 -14.54
C VAL A 45 -2.52 20.93 -13.68
N TRP A 46 -2.64 21.07 -12.36
CA TRP A 46 -1.87 20.30 -11.39
C TRP A 46 -2.68 19.10 -10.90
N LYS A 47 -2.09 17.92 -11.05
CA LYS A 47 -2.60 16.68 -10.50
C LYS A 47 -1.74 16.29 -9.30
N ILE A 48 -2.34 16.32 -8.12
CA ILE A 48 -1.67 15.99 -6.85
C ILE A 48 -2.18 14.63 -6.39
N THR A 49 -1.25 13.69 -6.19
CA THR A 49 -1.54 12.35 -5.69
C THR A 49 -0.91 12.20 -4.30
N PHE A 50 -1.74 12.02 -3.28
CA PHE A 50 -1.30 11.69 -1.93
C PHE A 50 -0.93 10.22 -1.85
N LEU A 51 0.32 9.92 -1.50
CA LEU A 51 0.87 8.56 -1.52
C LEU A 51 0.91 7.93 -0.12
N ALA A 52 0.92 8.75 0.92
CA ALA A 52 1.12 8.32 2.31
C ALA A 52 -0.11 8.61 3.20
N GLU A 53 -0.93 9.58 2.82
CA GLU A 53 -1.92 10.21 3.69
C GLU A 53 -3.30 9.54 3.56
N PHE A 54 -3.40 8.35 2.97
CA PHE A 54 -4.63 7.56 3.09
C PHE A 54 -4.67 6.87 4.46
N PRO A 55 -5.80 6.82 5.19
CA PRO A 55 -7.10 7.43 4.92
C PRO A 55 -7.26 8.87 5.45
N SER A 56 -6.23 9.49 6.04
CA SER A 56 -6.29 10.83 6.65
C SER A 56 -6.66 11.96 5.66
N VAL A 57 -6.49 11.75 4.35
CA VAL A 57 -6.97 12.64 3.27
C VAL A 57 -8.49 12.64 3.10
N ALA A 58 -9.22 11.65 3.65
CA ALA A 58 -10.66 11.54 3.44
C ALA A 58 -11.40 12.71 4.11
N GLY A 59 -11.98 13.59 3.30
CA GLY A 59 -12.67 14.80 3.76
C GLY A 59 -11.77 16.03 3.90
N GLN A 60 -10.45 15.88 3.71
CA GLN A 60 -9.53 17.01 3.64
C GLN A 60 -9.57 17.64 2.25
N ILE A 61 -9.62 18.98 2.20
CA ILE A 61 -9.69 19.74 0.96
C ILE A 61 -8.45 20.65 0.89
N LEU A 62 -7.67 20.51 -0.17
CA LEU A 62 -6.67 21.51 -0.53
C LEU A 62 -7.38 22.83 -0.87
N LYS A 63 -7.12 23.88 -0.11
CA LYS A 63 -7.73 25.20 -0.33
C LYS A 63 -6.68 26.13 -0.91
N VAL A 64 -7.02 26.83 -2.00
CA VAL A 64 -6.27 28.00 -2.45
C VAL A 64 -6.95 29.21 -1.83
N GLU A 65 -6.18 29.99 -1.09
CA GLU A 65 -6.70 31.18 -0.44
C GLU A 65 -6.65 32.35 -1.41
N SER A 66 -7.75 33.11 -1.43
CA SER A 66 -8.07 34.12 -2.43
C SER A 66 -7.28 35.43 -2.31
N ASP A 67 -6.37 35.50 -1.35
CA ASP A 67 -5.42 36.57 -1.05
C ASP A 67 -4.04 36.33 -1.71
N THR A 68 -3.90 35.27 -2.48
CA THR A 68 -2.76 35.10 -3.40
C THR A 68 -2.89 36.06 -4.60
N GLU A 69 -1.75 36.54 -5.12
CA GLU A 69 -1.61 37.42 -6.30
C GLU A 69 -2.13 36.80 -7.63
N LEU A 70 -2.99 35.79 -7.56
CA LEU A 70 -3.63 35.10 -8.66
C LEU A 70 -4.83 35.89 -9.22
N THR A 71 -4.64 37.19 -9.45
CA THR A 71 -5.56 38.03 -10.22
C THR A 71 -4.89 38.42 -11.53
N ASP A 72 -5.33 37.83 -12.64
CA ASP A 72 -5.12 38.43 -13.96
C ASP A 72 -5.98 39.70 -14.01
N PRO A 73 -5.43 40.86 -14.44
CA PRO A 73 -6.22 42.09 -14.61
C PRO A 73 -7.41 41.96 -15.57
N THR A 74 -7.51 40.85 -16.33
CA THR A 74 -8.55 40.62 -17.34
C THR A 74 -9.43 39.38 -17.09
N SER A 75 -9.00 38.42 -16.27
CA SER A 75 -9.77 37.18 -16.06
C SER A 75 -9.73 36.71 -14.60
N GLY A 76 -10.91 36.30 -14.13
CA GLY A 76 -11.18 36.06 -12.73
C GLY A 76 -10.31 34.98 -12.08
N LYS A 77 -10.35 35.00 -10.75
CA LYS A 77 -9.75 34.02 -9.82
C LYS A 77 -9.62 32.62 -10.46
N PRO A 78 -8.44 31.98 -10.45
CA PRO A 78 -8.27 30.67 -11.06
C PRO A 78 -9.27 29.66 -10.47
N LEU A 79 -9.93 28.90 -11.35
CA LEU A 79 -10.91 27.89 -10.95
C LEU A 79 -10.17 26.62 -10.50
N LEU A 80 -10.17 26.37 -9.19
CA LEU A 80 -9.58 25.17 -8.62
C LEU A 80 -10.60 24.01 -8.66
N HIS A 81 -10.34 22.99 -9.48
CA HIS A 81 -11.14 21.76 -9.53
C HIS A 81 -10.34 20.57 -8.97
N ILE A 82 -10.59 20.20 -7.71
CA ILE A 82 -9.94 19.05 -7.06
C ILE A 82 -10.87 17.86 -7.16
N THR A 83 -10.46 16.83 -7.89
CA THR A 83 -11.14 15.52 -7.89
C THR A 83 -10.34 14.54 -7.05
N LEU A 84 -10.91 14.09 -5.93
CA LEU A 84 -10.34 12.98 -5.15
C LEU A 84 -10.56 11.68 -5.94
N SER A 85 -9.47 11.07 -6.43
CA SER A 85 -9.57 9.73 -7.02
C SER A 85 -10.05 8.76 -5.95
N ARG A 86 -11.10 7.99 -6.26
CA ARG A 86 -11.55 6.90 -5.40
C ARG A 86 -10.37 5.97 -5.14
N PRO A 87 -10.17 5.47 -3.89
CA PRO A 87 -9.13 4.49 -3.63
C PRO A 87 -9.35 3.31 -4.55
N GLY A 88 -8.32 2.93 -5.32
CA GLY A 88 -8.40 1.78 -6.21
C GLY A 88 -8.71 0.53 -5.40
N PRO A 89 -9.55 -0.40 -5.90
CA PRO A 89 -9.76 -1.67 -5.24
C PRO A 89 -8.42 -2.41 -5.13
N MET A 90 -8.21 -3.11 -4.02
CA MET A 90 -7.06 -4.01 -3.89
C MET A 90 -7.11 -5.04 -5.02
N PRO A 91 -6.05 -5.19 -5.83
CA PRO A 91 -6.05 -6.20 -6.88
C PRO A 91 -6.23 -7.59 -6.26
N PRO A 92 -6.93 -8.54 -6.93
CA PRO A 92 -7.29 -9.84 -6.34
C PRO A 92 -6.10 -10.67 -5.86
N SER A 93 -4.92 -10.48 -6.45
CA SER A 93 -3.68 -11.21 -6.11
C SER A 93 -2.90 -10.59 -4.95
N TYR A 94 -3.39 -9.50 -4.36
CA TYR A 94 -2.74 -8.83 -3.25
C TYR A 94 -3.42 -9.21 -1.95
N HIS A 95 -2.62 -9.45 -0.93
CA HIS A 95 -3.07 -9.64 0.43
C HIS A 95 -2.52 -8.51 1.32
N ARG A 96 -3.25 -8.19 2.38
CA ARG A 96 -2.86 -7.16 3.35
C ARG A 96 -3.09 -7.68 4.74
N ILE A 97 -2.07 -7.52 5.58
CA ILE A 97 -2.10 -7.83 7.00
C ILE A 97 -1.76 -6.54 7.73
N GLU A 98 -2.57 -6.21 8.74
CA GLU A 98 -2.29 -5.11 9.65
C GLU A 98 -1.78 -5.67 10.96
N ILE A 99 -0.68 -5.10 11.44
CA ILE A 99 -0.05 -5.50 12.71
C ILE A 99 -0.14 -4.28 13.62
N GLU A 100 -0.92 -4.40 14.69
CA GLU A 100 -0.98 -3.38 15.72
C GLU A 100 0.21 -3.55 16.66
N VAL A 101 1.00 -2.48 16.81
CA VAL A 101 2.13 -2.45 17.74
C VAL A 101 1.59 -2.10 19.14
N PRO A 102 1.76 -2.96 20.16
CA PRO A 102 1.32 -2.65 21.51
C PRO A 102 1.96 -1.38 22.04
N LYS A 103 1.21 -0.56 22.77
CA LYS A 103 1.71 0.70 23.37
C LYS A 103 2.90 0.47 24.31
N GLU A 104 2.98 -0.71 24.91
CA GLU A 104 4.05 -1.14 25.82
C GLU A 104 5.38 -1.38 25.08
N SER A 105 5.31 -1.67 23.78
CA SER A 105 6.46 -1.93 22.89
C SER A 105 6.93 -0.68 22.14
N ILE A 106 6.61 0.52 22.62
CA ILE A 106 6.97 1.78 21.92
C ILE A 106 8.47 2.02 21.78
N ASN A 107 9.28 1.40 22.67
CA ASN A 107 10.74 1.49 22.64
C ASN A 107 11.39 0.32 21.87
N ASP A 108 10.60 -0.65 21.41
CA ASP A 108 11.13 -1.78 20.65
C ASP A 108 11.57 -1.29 19.26
N THR A 109 12.76 -1.72 18.86
CA THR A 109 13.37 -1.32 17.59
C THR A 109 13.19 -2.36 16.50
N SER A 110 12.65 -3.55 16.83
CA SER A 110 12.43 -4.65 15.91
C SER A 110 11.09 -5.33 16.16
N PHE A 111 10.42 -5.66 15.06
CA PHE A 111 9.17 -6.43 15.04
C PHE A 111 9.32 -7.55 14.02
N SER A 112 8.77 -8.72 14.33
CA SER A 112 8.75 -9.86 13.42
C SER A 112 7.32 -10.36 13.22
N HIS A 113 7.05 -10.86 12.02
CA HIS A 113 5.78 -11.48 11.69
C HIS A 113 6.02 -12.56 10.63
N GLU A 114 5.38 -13.70 10.82
CA GLU A 114 5.47 -14.84 9.90
C GLU A 114 4.26 -14.87 8.97
N LEU A 115 4.52 -14.85 7.66
CA LEU A 115 3.49 -14.98 6.65
C LEU A 115 3.18 -16.46 6.44
N THR A 116 1.94 -16.86 6.72
CA THR A 116 1.46 -18.25 6.59
C THR A 116 0.51 -18.40 5.39
N ASN A 117 0.11 -19.65 5.07
CA ASN A 117 -0.82 -19.98 3.99
C ASN A 117 -0.36 -19.51 2.59
N LEU A 118 0.95 -19.55 2.35
CA LEU A 118 1.54 -19.27 1.03
C LEU A 118 1.68 -20.57 0.22
N ALA A 119 1.40 -20.50 -1.07
CA ALA A 119 1.58 -21.65 -1.95
C ALA A 119 3.07 -21.93 -2.17
N SER A 120 3.48 -23.17 -1.94
CA SER A 120 4.85 -23.62 -2.17
C SER A 120 5.25 -23.46 -3.65
N GLY A 121 6.47 -22.99 -3.88
CA GLY A 121 7.00 -22.77 -5.24
C GLY A 121 6.48 -21.53 -5.97
N VAL A 122 5.54 -20.77 -5.39
CA VAL A 122 5.04 -19.51 -5.97
C VAL A 122 5.86 -18.33 -5.46
N LEU A 123 6.31 -17.46 -6.36
CA LEU A 123 7.05 -16.25 -6.00
C LEU A 123 6.12 -15.20 -5.39
N TYR A 124 6.43 -14.77 -4.16
CA TYR A 124 5.73 -13.69 -3.48
C TYR A 124 6.62 -12.45 -3.34
N LYS A 125 6.00 -11.27 -3.48
CA LYS A 125 6.60 -9.96 -3.20
C LYS A 125 5.96 -9.36 -1.97
N ALA A 126 6.77 -8.89 -1.03
CA ALA A 126 6.28 -8.23 0.17
C ALA A 126 6.79 -6.79 0.25
N ARG A 127 5.97 -5.92 0.83
CA ARG A 127 6.35 -4.56 1.22
C ARG A 127 5.72 -4.22 2.56
N ILE A 128 6.41 -3.45 3.38
CA ILE A 128 5.92 -3.01 4.68
C ILE A 128 5.73 -1.49 4.69
N SER A 129 4.72 -1.03 5.39
CA SER A 129 4.48 0.40 5.62
C SER A 129 4.04 0.56 7.06
N SER A 130 4.70 1.47 7.78
CA SER A 130 4.22 1.89 9.10
C SER A 130 3.01 2.79 8.91
N TYR A 131 2.06 2.78 9.84
CA TYR A 131 0.90 3.67 9.76
C TYR A 131 0.54 4.23 11.13
N ASN A 132 -0.02 5.44 11.14
CA ASN A 132 -0.58 6.08 12.33
C ASN A 132 -1.79 6.92 11.93
N ALA A 133 -2.32 7.73 12.86
CA ALA A 133 -3.46 8.61 12.62
C ALA A 133 -3.26 9.58 11.43
N LEU A 134 -2.01 9.85 11.05
CA LEU A 134 -1.68 10.73 9.92
C LEU A 134 -1.54 9.97 8.59
N GLY A 135 -1.60 8.63 8.57
CA GLY A 135 -1.50 7.80 7.37
C GLY A 135 -0.32 6.82 7.38
N TYR A 136 -0.08 6.19 6.24
CA TYR A 136 1.01 5.25 5.97
C TYR A 136 2.34 5.98 5.67
N SER A 137 3.47 5.34 5.96
CA SER A 137 4.77 5.76 5.46
C SER A 137 4.98 5.28 4.02
N ILE A 138 6.06 5.74 3.39
CA ILE A 138 6.52 5.19 2.11
C ILE A 138 6.73 3.66 2.27
N PRO A 139 6.15 2.82 1.39
CA PRO A 139 6.33 1.39 1.46
C PRO A 139 7.77 0.98 1.20
N ARG A 140 8.33 0.13 2.06
CA ARG A 140 9.65 -0.48 1.89
C ARG A 140 9.49 -1.91 1.37
N ALA A 141 10.07 -2.21 0.22
CA ALA A 141 10.09 -3.56 -0.32
C ALA A 141 10.95 -4.50 0.52
N SER A 142 10.61 -5.80 0.52
CA SER A 142 11.42 -6.83 1.15
C SER A 142 12.78 -6.98 0.46
N VAL A 143 13.74 -7.50 1.21
CA VAL A 143 15.03 -7.97 0.69
C VAL A 143 15.16 -9.43 1.09
N PRO A 144 15.12 -10.39 0.15
CA PRO A 144 15.04 -10.23 -1.31
C PRO A 144 13.69 -9.64 -1.78
N SER A 145 13.66 -9.11 -3.00
CA SER A 145 12.45 -8.50 -3.59
C SER A 145 11.32 -9.51 -3.84
N GLU A 146 11.68 -10.77 -4.08
CA GLU A 146 10.76 -11.89 -4.22
C GLU A 146 11.37 -13.17 -3.68
N VAL A 147 10.53 -13.98 -3.02
CA VAL A 147 10.91 -15.28 -2.47
C VAL A 147 9.76 -16.25 -2.68
N ALA A 148 10.07 -17.47 -3.10
CA ALA A 148 9.12 -18.57 -3.10
C ALA A 148 9.30 -19.40 -1.83
N PRO A 149 8.21 -19.72 -1.10
CA PRO A 149 8.27 -20.73 -0.06
C PRO A 149 8.84 -22.02 -0.65
N PRO A 150 9.86 -22.63 -0.01
CA PRO A 150 10.46 -23.84 -0.54
C PRO A 150 9.40 -24.94 -0.64
N LYS A 151 9.55 -25.81 -1.63
CA LYS A 151 8.80 -27.06 -1.66
C LYS A 151 9.15 -27.86 -0.41
N GLN A 152 8.14 -28.37 0.26
CA GLN A 152 8.30 -29.14 1.48
C GLN A 152 8.02 -30.62 1.20
N LYS A 153 8.41 -31.50 2.11
CA LYS A 153 7.91 -32.88 2.07
C LYS A 153 6.38 -32.81 2.27
N PRO A 154 5.59 -33.58 1.50
CA PRO A 154 4.17 -33.72 1.80
C PRO A 154 3.98 -34.12 3.27
N SER A 155 2.89 -33.64 3.86
CA SER A 155 2.50 -34.08 5.20
C SER A 155 2.10 -35.57 5.18
N GLN A 156 1.95 -36.17 6.36
CA GLN A 156 1.47 -37.55 6.42
C GLN A 156 0.04 -37.67 5.87
N PRO A 157 -0.31 -38.78 5.19
CA PRO A 157 -1.69 -39.04 4.80
C PRO A 157 -2.62 -39.02 6.01
N ILE A 158 -3.85 -38.56 5.82
CA ILE A 158 -4.89 -38.57 6.85
C ILE A 158 -5.81 -39.77 6.66
N ASP A 159 -6.68 -40.06 7.63
CA ASP A 159 -7.67 -41.13 7.58
C ASP A 159 -7.11 -42.52 7.22
N VAL A 160 -5.92 -42.84 7.75
CA VAL A 160 -5.28 -44.13 7.51
C VAL A 160 -6.09 -45.24 8.18
N LEU A 161 -6.70 -46.09 7.37
CA LEU A 161 -7.46 -47.26 7.78
C LEU A 161 -6.79 -48.53 7.25
N LEU A 162 -6.51 -49.46 8.14
CA LEU A 162 -6.02 -50.80 7.83
C LEU A 162 -7.15 -51.81 8.06
N THR A 163 -7.41 -52.66 7.08
CA THR A 163 -8.39 -53.75 7.17
C THR A 163 -7.82 -55.04 6.61
N ASP A 164 -8.15 -56.18 7.22
CA ASP A 164 -7.79 -57.49 6.67
C ASP A 164 -8.58 -57.76 5.39
N GLU A 165 -7.87 -58.11 4.31
CA GLU A 165 -8.49 -58.49 3.03
C GLU A 165 -8.51 -60.01 2.85
N SER A 166 -7.49 -60.71 3.36
CA SER A 166 -7.45 -62.17 3.48
C SER A 166 -6.40 -62.63 4.49
N ASP A 167 -6.31 -63.94 4.74
CA ASP A 167 -5.27 -64.55 5.59
C ASP A 167 -3.82 -64.24 5.15
N GLN A 168 -3.63 -63.68 3.94
CA GLN A 168 -2.33 -63.31 3.39
C GLN A 168 -2.28 -61.87 2.86
N SER A 169 -3.32 -61.06 3.07
CA SER A 169 -3.35 -59.69 2.54
C SER A 169 -4.05 -58.69 3.45
N LEU A 170 -3.48 -57.50 3.49
CA LEU A 170 -4.00 -56.34 4.20
C LEU A 170 -4.33 -55.25 3.19
N ARG A 171 -5.44 -54.56 3.42
CA ARG A 171 -5.86 -53.39 2.65
C ARG A 171 -5.64 -52.14 3.47
N VAL A 172 -4.92 -51.18 2.88
CA VAL A 172 -4.71 -49.85 3.44
C VAL A 172 -5.53 -48.85 2.63
N ARG A 173 -6.30 -48.00 3.31
CA ARG A 173 -6.95 -46.82 2.74
C ARG A 173 -6.45 -45.59 3.48
N PHE A 174 -6.24 -44.49 2.76
CA PHE A 174 -5.87 -43.20 3.33
C PHE A 174 -6.41 -42.09 2.42
N SER A 175 -6.54 -40.88 2.96
CA SER A 175 -6.89 -39.67 2.23
C SER A 175 -5.66 -38.80 1.99
N ASP A 176 -5.78 -37.83 1.09
CA ASP A 176 -4.71 -36.89 0.77
C ASP A 176 -4.22 -36.13 2.01
N PRO A 177 -2.91 -35.83 2.11
CA PRO A 177 -2.39 -35.03 3.21
C PRO A 177 -2.94 -33.60 3.16
N GLU A 178 -2.91 -32.91 4.29
CA GLU A 178 -3.30 -31.50 4.38
C GLU A 178 -2.44 -30.58 3.49
N SER A 179 -1.17 -30.96 3.26
CA SER A 179 -0.25 -30.29 2.35
C SER A 179 0.51 -31.30 1.51
N ASP A 180 0.47 -31.12 0.19
CA ASP A 180 1.21 -31.91 -0.81
C ASP A 180 2.68 -31.46 -0.96
N GLY A 181 3.12 -30.48 -0.18
CA GLY A 181 4.49 -29.97 -0.25
C GLY A 181 4.82 -29.15 -1.50
N GLY A 182 3.85 -28.94 -2.39
CA GLY A 182 3.99 -28.12 -3.60
C GLY A 182 4.68 -28.79 -4.79
N ASP A 183 4.71 -30.13 -4.86
CA ASP A 183 5.18 -30.83 -6.05
C ASP A 183 4.05 -31.59 -6.75
N THR A 184 3.96 -31.48 -8.08
CA THR A 184 2.96 -32.22 -8.85
C THR A 184 3.36 -33.68 -8.87
N ILE A 185 2.58 -34.54 -8.23
CA ILE A 185 2.74 -35.99 -8.34
C ILE A 185 2.54 -36.36 -9.83
N LYS A 186 3.57 -36.89 -10.48
CA LYS A 186 3.53 -37.42 -11.85
C LYS A 186 3.18 -38.90 -11.85
#